data_AF-U6DE60-F1
#
_entry.id   AF-U6DE60-F1
#
_cell.length_a   1.000
_cell.length_b   1.000
_cell.length_c   1.000
_cell.angle_alpha   90.00
_cell.angle_beta   90.00
_cell.angle_gamma   90.00
#
_symmetry.space_group_name_H-M   'P 1'
#
loop_
_entity.id
_entity.type
_entity.pdbx_description
1 polymer ?
#
loop_
_entity_poly.entity_id
_entity_poly.type
_entity_poly.pdbx_seq_one_letter_code
_entity_poly.pdbx_strand_id
1 'polypeptide(L)'
;MGSITGAVLKTLLLLSTQNWNRVIAGNSYDCDEPLVSTLSQASFSSSSELSSSHGAGFARLNRRDGAGGWSPLVSNKYQWLQIDLGERMETTAVATQGGYGSSNWVTSYLLMFSDSGRNWKQYRQEDSIWGFSGNANADSVVYYRLQPSIKARFLRFIPLEWNPRGRIGMRIEVFGCAYRSEVVGLDGKSSLLYRFDQNSLSPVKDIISLKFKTMQSDGILLHREGQNGDHITLELRRGRLFLLINSGEARLASAHTLINLTLGSLL
;
A
#
# COMPACT_ATOMS: atom_id res chain seq x y z
N MET A 1 -28.29 56.10 -44.46
CA MET A 1 -27.10 55.50 -45.14
C MET A 1 -25.86 56.10 -44.50
N GLY A 2 -25.35 55.47 -43.44
CA GLY A 2 -24.16 55.94 -42.73
C GLY A 2 -23.05 54.90 -42.89
N SER A 3 -21.89 55.32 -43.39
CA SER A 3 -20.65 54.55 -43.35
C SER A 3 -19.72 55.26 -42.38
N ILE A 4 -19.57 54.69 -41.19
CA ILE A 4 -18.58 55.10 -40.20
C ILE A 4 -17.40 54.14 -40.36
N THR A 5 -16.24 54.72 -40.66
CA THR A 5 -14.92 54.10 -40.66
C THR A 5 -14.60 53.46 -39.31
N GLY A 6 -14.58 52.13 -39.25
CA GLY A 6 -14.17 51.38 -38.07
C GLY A 6 -12.70 50.98 -38.17
N ALA A 7 -11.87 51.52 -37.26
CA ALA A 7 -10.49 51.10 -37.06
C ALA A 7 -10.46 49.67 -36.49
N VAL A 8 -9.76 48.75 -37.17
CA VAL A 8 -9.55 47.38 -36.69
C VAL A 8 -8.37 47.37 -35.73
N LEU A 9 -8.67 47.28 -34.44
CA LEU A 9 -7.67 47.06 -33.38
C LEU A 9 -7.16 45.62 -33.50
N LYS A 10 -5.96 45.42 -34.07
CA LYS A 10 -5.25 44.13 -34.03
C LYS A 10 -4.74 43.90 -32.61
N THR A 11 -5.51 43.22 -31.77
CA THR A 11 -5.02 42.61 -30.54
C THR A 11 -4.18 41.38 -30.91
N LEU A 12 -2.86 41.49 -30.76
CA LEU A 12 -1.94 40.35 -30.80
C LEU A 12 -2.25 39.45 -29.59
N LEU A 13 -2.95 38.33 -29.80
CA LEU A 13 -2.90 37.22 -28.85
C LEU A 13 -1.57 36.48 -29.06
N LEU A 14 -0.63 36.68 -28.14
CA LEU A 14 0.52 35.80 -27.97
C LEU A 14 0.00 34.45 -27.42
N LEU A 15 -0.39 33.55 -28.33
CA LEU A 15 -0.55 32.14 -28.03
C LEU A 15 0.85 31.58 -27.75
N SER A 16 1.24 31.60 -26.48
CA SER A 16 2.32 30.78 -25.98
C SER A 16 1.96 29.31 -26.26
N THR A 17 2.51 28.73 -27.33
CA THR A 17 2.54 27.28 -27.54
C THR A 17 3.49 26.69 -26.51
N GLN A 18 3.08 26.67 -25.24
CA GLN A 18 3.65 25.70 -24.33
C GLN A 18 3.20 24.35 -24.87
N ASN A 19 4.15 23.57 -25.40
CA ASN A 19 3.97 22.16 -25.61
C ASN A 19 3.58 21.58 -24.25
N TRP A 20 2.29 21.33 -24.06
CA TRP A 20 1.83 20.43 -23.03
C TRP A 20 2.38 19.08 -23.46
N ASN A 21 3.52 18.68 -22.88
CA ASN A 21 3.87 17.28 -22.84
C ASN A 21 2.64 16.59 -22.25
N ARG A 22 1.88 15.90 -23.11
CA ARG A 22 0.96 14.87 -22.66
C ARG A 22 1.83 13.94 -21.83
N VAL A 23 1.73 14.05 -20.51
CA VAL A 23 2.05 12.94 -19.64
C VAL A 23 1.00 11.91 -20.00
N ILE A 24 1.38 11.02 -20.92
CA ILE A 24 0.69 9.78 -21.15
C ILE A 24 0.60 9.15 -19.75
N ALA A 25 -0.62 8.86 -19.29
CA ALA A 25 -0.84 7.95 -18.18
C ALA A 25 -0.28 6.58 -18.63
N GLY A 26 1.03 6.45 -18.48
CA GLY A 26 1.88 5.47 -19.14
C GLY A 26 2.70 4.75 -18.10
N ASN A 27 2.01 3.98 -17.28
CA ASN A 27 2.28 2.56 -17.07
C ASN A 27 1.18 2.06 -16.14
N SER A 28 0.50 0.98 -16.51
CA SER A 28 -0.10 0.10 -15.50
C SER A 28 0.99 -0.13 -14.47
N TYR A 29 0.83 0.37 -13.25
CA TYR A 29 1.81 0.20 -12.19
C TYR A 29 1.74 -1.27 -11.76
N ASP A 30 2.37 -2.13 -12.54
CA ASP A 30 2.37 -3.57 -12.32
C ASP A 30 3.34 -3.86 -11.17
N CYS A 31 2.78 -3.99 -9.97
CA CYS A 31 3.55 -4.14 -8.74
C CYS A 31 3.76 -5.62 -8.42
N ASP A 32 4.25 -6.40 -9.38
CA ASP A 32 4.30 -7.86 -9.29
C ASP A 32 5.68 -8.45 -9.65
N GLU A 33 6.74 -7.65 -9.52
CA GLU A 33 8.12 -8.07 -9.78
C GLU A 33 8.66 -8.98 -8.67
N PRO A 34 9.47 -10.01 -8.98
CA PRO A 34 10.08 -10.89 -7.98
C PRO A 34 11.16 -10.14 -7.19
N LEU A 35 10.97 -10.03 -5.88
CA LEU A 35 11.81 -9.27 -4.97
C LEU A 35 12.91 -10.12 -4.33
N VAL A 36 12.66 -11.40 -4.01
CA VAL A 36 13.64 -12.28 -3.35
C VAL A 36 14.76 -12.64 -4.31
N SER A 37 14.46 -12.91 -5.58
CA SER A 37 15.43 -13.33 -6.59
C SER A 37 16.68 -12.43 -6.70
N THR A 38 16.54 -11.13 -6.43
CA THR A 38 17.59 -10.10 -6.57
C THR A 38 18.36 -9.82 -5.27
N LEU A 39 17.88 -10.29 -4.11
CA LEU A 39 18.51 -10.02 -2.81
C LEU A 39 19.85 -10.72 -2.68
N SER A 40 20.71 -10.27 -1.76
CA SER A 40 21.92 -11.00 -1.35
C SER A 40 21.60 -12.12 -0.35
N GLN A 41 22.53 -13.05 -0.08
CA GLN A 41 22.30 -14.07 0.97
C GLN A 41 22.20 -13.45 2.37
N ALA A 42 22.87 -12.32 2.63
CA ALA A 42 22.82 -11.63 3.92
C ALA A 42 21.44 -11.02 4.23
N SER A 43 20.60 -10.85 3.22
CA SER A 43 19.19 -10.44 3.38
C SER A 43 18.32 -11.53 4.01
N PHE A 44 18.82 -12.76 4.14
CA PHE A 44 18.09 -13.90 4.69
C PHE A 44 18.57 -14.20 6.10
N SER A 45 17.63 -14.47 6.99
CA SER A 45 17.91 -14.92 8.35
C SER A 45 16.86 -15.94 8.80
N SER A 46 17.19 -16.73 9.81
CA SER A 46 16.28 -17.73 10.35
C SER A 46 16.48 -17.92 11.84
N SER A 47 15.53 -18.58 12.49
CA SER A 47 15.61 -18.97 13.89
C SER A 47 16.79 -19.90 14.20
N SER A 48 17.05 -20.84 13.29
CA SER A 48 18.15 -21.80 13.33
C SER A 48 18.37 -22.41 11.95
N GLU A 49 19.43 -23.19 11.79
CA GLU A 49 19.73 -23.96 10.58
C GLU A 49 20.19 -25.38 10.97
N LEU A 50 19.78 -26.39 10.19
CA LEU A 50 20.13 -27.79 10.44
C LEU A 50 21.62 -28.07 10.20
N SER A 51 22.18 -27.43 9.19
CA SER A 51 23.61 -27.40 8.88
C SER A 51 23.91 -26.17 8.04
N SER A 52 25.19 -25.91 7.77
CA SER A 52 25.62 -24.81 6.91
C SER A 52 25.04 -24.88 5.49
N SER A 53 24.59 -26.05 5.01
CA SER A 53 23.93 -26.22 3.72
C SER A 53 22.41 -26.03 3.76
N HIS A 54 21.81 -25.83 4.93
CA HIS A 54 20.38 -25.59 5.14
C HIS A 54 20.10 -24.16 5.65
N GLY A 55 21.08 -23.26 5.55
CA GLY A 55 20.95 -21.88 5.99
C GLY A 55 19.88 -21.10 5.22
N ALA A 56 19.43 -19.99 5.80
CA ALA A 56 18.35 -19.16 5.25
C ALA A 56 18.62 -18.66 3.82
N GLY A 57 19.89 -18.44 3.46
CA GLY A 57 20.29 -18.00 2.12
C GLY A 57 19.96 -18.96 0.98
N PHE A 58 19.72 -20.24 1.29
CA PHE A 58 19.31 -21.27 0.31
C PHE A 58 17.79 -21.33 0.11
N ALA A 59 17.01 -20.52 0.81
CA ALA A 59 15.55 -20.54 0.77
C ALA A 59 14.96 -19.84 -0.46
N ARG A 60 15.67 -19.73 -1.58
CA ARG A 60 15.14 -19.06 -2.79
C ARG A 60 14.29 -20.02 -3.59
N LEU A 61 13.13 -19.57 -4.05
CA LEU A 61 12.24 -20.35 -4.90
C LEU A 61 12.98 -20.92 -6.12
N ASN A 62 12.65 -22.15 -6.50
CA ASN A 62 13.21 -22.87 -7.65
C ASN A 62 14.74 -23.07 -7.65
N ARG A 63 15.45 -22.64 -6.61
CA ARG A 63 16.87 -22.97 -6.44
C ARG A 63 17.03 -24.38 -5.88
N ARG A 64 18.16 -25.00 -6.22
CA ARG A 64 18.59 -26.33 -5.77
C ARG A 64 19.91 -26.27 -5.00
N ASP A 65 20.31 -25.05 -4.63
CA ASP A 65 21.57 -24.77 -3.95
C ASP A 65 21.55 -25.32 -2.51
N GLY A 66 22.73 -25.52 -1.94
CA GLY A 66 22.88 -26.11 -0.60
C GLY A 66 22.28 -27.51 -0.55
N ALA A 67 21.52 -27.81 0.49
CA ALA A 67 20.74 -29.02 0.65
C ALA A 67 19.27 -28.87 0.18
N GLY A 68 19.04 -28.00 -0.80
CA GLY A 68 17.76 -27.85 -1.48
C GLY A 68 16.78 -26.83 -0.90
N GLY A 69 17.16 -26.11 0.16
CA GLY A 69 16.34 -25.08 0.80
C GLY A 69 16.76 -24.78 2.23
N TRP A 70 16.00 -23.92 2.92
CA TRP A 70 16.19 -23.73 4.36
C TRP A 70 15.49 -24.81 5.17
N SER A 71 16.17 -25.32 6.20
CA SER A 71 15.58 -26.15 7.25
C SER A 71 16.16 -25.78 8.61
N PRO A 72 15.32 -25.59 9.65
CA PRO A 72 15.78 -25.31 11.01
C PRO A 72 16.39 -26.54 11.67
N LEU A 73 17.20 -26.30 12.72
CA LEU A 73 17.84 -27.36 13.52
C LEU A 73 16.80 -28.30 14.14
N VAL A 74 15.71 -27.74 14.66
CA VAL A 74 14.58 -28.47 15.24
C VAL A 74 13.29 -28.08 14.53
N SER A 75 12.39 -29.03 14.29
CA SER A 75 11.07 -28.76 13.71
C SER A 75 10.04 -28.58 14.81
N ASN A 76 9.72 -27.33 15.14
CA ASN A 76 8.67 -26.94 16.07
C ASN A 76 8.01 -25.63 15.63
N LYS A 77 6.94 -25.22 16.32
CA LYS A 77 6.15 -24.02 15.97
C LYS A 77 6.82 -22.68 16.29
N TYR A 78 8.06 -22.71 16.80
CA TYR A 78 8.83 -21.50 17.15
C TYR A 78 9.87 -21.13 16.09
N GLN A 79 9.95 -21.89 14.99
CA GLN A 79 10.89 -21.62 13.92
C GLN A 79 10.37 -20.50 13.00
N TRP A 80 11.30 -19.80 12.36
CA TRP A 80 10.96 -18.77 11.40
C TRP A 80 12.06 -18.61 10.34
N LEU A 81 11.63 -18.24 9.14
CA LEU A 81 12.46 -17.79 8.03
C LEU A 81 12.10 -16.35 7.71
N GLN A 82 13.10 -15.49 7.55
CA GLN A 82 12.91 -14.06 7.39
C GLN A 82 13.73 -13.53 6.23
N ILE A 83 13.18 -12.52 5.56
CA ILE A 83 13.87 -11.71 4.57
C ILE A 83 13.83 -10.24 4.95
N ASP A 84 14.95 -9.56 4.70
CA ASP A 84 15.11 -8.12 4.68
C ASP A 84 15.12 -7.64 3.21
N LEU A 85 14.08 -6.92 2.81
CA LEU A 85 13.97 -6.36 1.46
C LEU A 85 14.89 -5.14 1.25
N GLY A 86 15.63 -4.71 2.27
CA GLY A 86 16.56 -3.58 2.25
C GLY A 86 15.89 -2.24 2.50
N GLU A 87 14.77 -2.00 1.82
CA GLU A 87 13.92 -0.82 2.00
C GLU A 87 12.45 -1.20 2.17
N ARG A 88 11.60 -0.20 2.39
CA ARG A 88 10.17 -0.44 2.49
C ARG A 88 9.63 -0.77 1.09
N MET A 89 9.02 -1.93 0.94
CA MET A 89 8.44 -2.39 -0.32
C MET A 89 6.93 -2.57 -0.18
N GLU A 90 6.23 -2.51 -1.30
CA GLU A 90 4.86 -2.99 -1.41
C GLU A 90 4.89 -4.43 -1.90
N THR A 91 4.50 -5.35 -1.04
CA THR A 91 4.39 -6.78 -1.34
C THR A 91 2.96 -7.13 -1.69
N THR A 92 2.76 -7.62 -2.91
CA THR A 92 1.45 -7.98 -3.47
C THR A 92 1.21 -9.48 -3.46
N ALA A 93 2.25 -10.31 -3.42
CA ALA A 93 2.11 -11.76 -3.35
C ALA A 93 3.31 -12.44 -2.69
N VAL A 94 3.09 -13.67 -2.25
CA VAL A 94 4.14 -14.57 -1.75
C VAL A 94 4.00 -15.93 -2.41
N ALA A 95 5.13 -16.61 -2.61
CA ALA A 95 5.14 -18.00 -3.04
C ALA A 95 6.02 -18.85 -2.14
N THR A 96 5.61 -20.09 -1.90
CA THR A 96 6.35 -21.07 -1.11
C THR A 96 6.54 -22.36 -1.89
N GLN A 97 7.62 -23.07 -1.58
CA GLN A 97 7.99 -24.37 -2.13
C GLN A 97 8.71 -25.16 -1.03
N GLY A 98 8.67 -26.49 -1.06
CA GLY A 98 9.40 -27.31 -0.10
C GLY A 98 10.91 -27.38 -0.39
N GLY A 99 11.66 -28.06 0.47
CA GLY A 99 13.08 -28.33 0.27
C GLY A 99 13.30 -29.35 -0.86
N TYR A 100 14.01 -28.95 -1.91
CA TYR A 100 14.24 -29.77 -3.10
C TYR A 100 14.87 -31.14 -2.78
N GLY A 101 14.37 -32.20 -3.42
CA GLY A 101 14.93 -33.54 -3.27
C GLY A 101 14.76 -34.15 -1.87
N SER A 102 13.85 -33.60 -1.04
CA SER A 102 13.64 -34.04 0.34
C SER A 102 12.16 -34.29 0.62
N SER A 103 11.87 -34.86 1.81
CA SER A 103 10.50 -34.91 2.35
C SER A 103 10.14 -33.68 3.19
N ASN A 104 10.92 -32.59 3.11
CA ASN A 104 10.76 -31.43 3.98
C ASN A 104 9.95 -30.35 3.28
N TRP A 105 8.73 -30.10 3.77
CA TRP A 105 7.90 -28.98 3.30
C TRP A 105 6.90 -28.56 4.38
N VAL A 106 6.56 -27.29 4.37
CA VAL A 106 5.60 -26.68 5.29
C VAL A 106 4.21 -26.76 4.67
N THR A 107 3.23 -27.26 5.41
CA THR A 107 1.83 -27.44 4.98
C THR A 107 0.92 -26.30 5.45
N SER A 108 1.34 -25.51 6.43
CA SER A 108 0.68 -24.25 6.78
C SER A 108 1.65 -23.30 7.50
N TYR A 109 1.45 -21.99 7.32
CA TYR A 109 2.32 -20.96 7.92
C TYR A 109 1.61 -19.64 8.20
N LEU A 110 2.17 -18.85 9.13
CA LEU A 110 1.83 -17.44 9.30
C LEU A 110 2.81 -16.57 8.53
N LEU A 111 2.29 -15.49 7.95
CA LEU A 111 3.10 -14.41 7.40
C LEU A 111 3.09 -13.23 8.37
N MET A 112 4.26 -12.80 8.79
CA MET A 112 4.47 -11.64 9.64
C MET A 112 5.25 -10.58 8.87
N PHE A 113 5.03 -9.31 9.19
CA PHE A 113 5.73 -8.20 8.55
C PHE A 113 6.15 -7.13 9.57
N SER A 114 7.21 -6.39 9.26
CA SER A 114 7.75 -5.32 10.09
C SER A 114 8.48 -4.26 9.27
N ASP A 115 8.43 -3.00 9.71
CA ASP A 115 9.30 -1.95 9.17
C ASP A 115 10.67 -1.91 9.89
N SER A 116 10.75 -2.41 11.13
CA SER A 116 11.95 -2.29 11.98
C SER A 116 12.65 -3.61 12.30
N GLY A 117 12.05 -4.74 11.93
CA GLY A 117 12.52 -6.08 12.31
C GLY A 117 12.31 -6.44 13.79
N ARG A 118 11.75 -5.53 14.60
CA ARG A 118 11.50 -5.73 16.05
C ARG A 118 10.02 -5.89 16.36
N ASN A 119 9.18 -4.98 15.85
CA ASN A 119 7.74 -4.99 16.08
C ASN A 119 7.06 -5.67 14.90
N TRP A 120 6.55 -6.88 15.12
CA TRP A 120 5.98 -7.71 14.07
C TRP A 120 4.46 -7.66 14.10
N LYS A 121 3.86 -7.57 12.91
CA LYS A 121 2.42 -7.66 12.71
C LYS A 121 2.12 -8.92 11.92
N GLN A 122 1.09 -9.64 12.33
CA GLN A 122 0.57 -10.77 11.56
C GLN A 122 -0.24 -10.24 10.38
N TYR A 123 0.00 -10.77 9.20
CA TYR A 123 -0.88 -10.57 8.06
C TYR A 123 -2.17 -11.38 8.26
N ARG A 124 -3.32 -10.74 8.06
CA ARG A 124 -4.65 -11.34 8.16
C ARG A 124 -5.45 -10.97 6.93
N GLN A 125 -5.98 -11.98 6.25
CA GLN A 125 -6.97 -11.84 5.19
C GLN A 125 -8.31 -12.32 5.74
N GLU A 126 -9.44 -11.73 5.30
CA GLU A 126 -10.77 -12.00 5.88
C GLU A 126 -11.10 -13.50 5.96
N ASP A 127 -10.67 -14.29 4.98
CA ASP A 127 -10.90 -15.74 4.91
C ASP A 127 -9.78 -16.62 5.51
N SER A 128 -8.66 -16.01 5.93
CA SER A 128 -7.46 -16.69 6.44
C SER A 128 -7.20 -16.31 7.90
N ILE A 129 -8.13 -16.70 8.78
CA ILE A 129 -8.01 -16.48 10.23
C ILE A 129 -6.85 -17.30 10.82
N TRP A 130 -6.59 -18.49 10.24
CA TRP A 130 -5.67 -19.50 10.79
C TRP A 130 -4.29 -19.56 10.10
N GLY A 131 -4.03 -18.70 9.11
CA GLY A 131 -2.79 -18.69 8.32
C GLY A 131 -2.97 -19.22 6.90
N PHE A 132 -1.86 -19.27 6.17
CA PHE A 132 -1.80 -19.70 4.77
C PHE A 132 -1.67 -21.22 4.68
N SER A 133 -2.38 -21.83 3.74
CA SER A 133 -2.07 -23.21 3.34
C SER A 133 -0.71 -23.23 2.64
N GLY A 134 0.11 -24.22 2.96
CA GLY A 134 1.43 -24.39 2.39
C GLY A 134 1.46 -25.40 1.27
N ASN A 135 2.58 -26.09 1.15
CA ASN A 135 2.87 -27.03 0.09
C ASN A 135 2.37 -28.44 0.44
N ALA A 136 2.00 -29.22 -0.59
CA ALA A 136 1.66 -30.63 -0.46
C ALA A 136 2.85 -31.58 -0.75
N ASN A 137 3.94 -31.04 -1.32
CA ASN A 137 5.16 -31.77 -1.68
C ASN A 137 6.35 -30.79 -1.76
N ALA A 138 7.53 -31.32 -2.11
CA ALA A 138 8.78 -30.55 -2.19
C ALA A 138 8.89 -29.61 -3.41
N ASP A 139 8.17 -29.90 -4.50
CA ASP A 139 8.45 -29.35 -5.83
C ASP A 139 7.39 -28.35 -6.32
N SER A 140 6.12 -28.52 -5.96
CA SER A 140 5.04 -27.62 -6.38
C SER A 140 5.17 -26.27 -5.70
N VAL A 141 5.07 -25.20 -6.48
CA VAL A 141 4.98 -23.83 -5.97
C VAL A 141 3.54 -23.53 -5.57
N VAL A 142 3.35 -23.00 -4.37
CA VAL A 142 2.07 -22.47 -3.89
C VAL A 142 2.17 -20.96 -3.84
N TYR A 143 1.24 -20.27 -4.49
CA TYR A 143 1.25 -18.82 -4.67
C TYR A 143 0.00 -18.20 -4.03
N TYR A 144 0.18 -17.10 -3.31
CA TYR A 144 -0.91 -16.34 -2.71
C TYR A 144 -0.82 -14.87 -3.05
N ARG A 145 -1.90 -14.34 -3.64
CA ARG A 145 -2.11 -12.90 -3.77
C ARG A 145 -2.53 -12.32 -2.43
N LEU A 146 -1.82 -11.30 -1.98
CA LEU A 146 -2.14 -10.56 -0.77
C LEU A 146 -3.13 -9.44 -1.09
N GLN A 147 -4.31 -9.54 -0.49
CA GLN A 147 -5.32 -8.50 -0.50
C GLN A 147 -5.78 -8.29 0.96
N PRO A 148 -5.40 -7.16 1.60
CA PRO A 148 -4.60 -6.05 1.06
C PRO A 148 -3.10 -6.38 0.87
N SER A 149 -2.37 -5.58 0.09
CA SER A 149 -0.90 -5.66 0.00
C SER A 149 -0.22 -5.30 1.33
N ILE A 150 0.97 -5.86 1.58
CA ILE A 150 1.81 -5.52 2.73
C ILE A 150 2.76 -4.39 2.37
N LYS A 151 2.85 -3.35 3.20
CA LYS A 151 3.80 -2.23 3.03
C LYS A 151 4.84 -2.24 4.13
N ALA A 152 5.93 -2.98 3.93
CA ALA A 152 6.93 -3.26 4.95
C ALA A 152 8.32 -3.52 4.35
N ARG A 153 9.36 -3.48 5.20
CA ARG A 153 10.73 -3.84 4.82
C ARG A 153 11.04 -5.32 5.07
N PHE A 154 10.52 -5.87 6.17
CA PHE A 154 10.82 -7.24 6.58
C PHE A 154 9.59 -8.12 6.47
N LEU A 155 9.79 -9.34 5.98
CA LEU A 155 8.79 -10.40 5.97
C LEU A 155 9.34 -11.63 6.70
N ARG A 156 8.49 -12.28 7.48
CA ARG A 156 8.84 -13.48 8.25
C ARG A 156 7.75 -14.54 8.09
N PHE A 157 8.17 -15.71 7.65
CA PHE A 157 7.37 -16.92 7.49
C PHE A 157 7.55 -17.76 8.75
N ILE A 158 6.44 -18.08 9.42
CA ILE A 158 6.42 -18.91 10.63
C ILE A 158 5.69 -20.21 10.31
N PRO A 159 6.40 -21.34 10.16
CA PRO A 159 5.78 -22.64 9.94
C PRO A 159 4.87 -23.03 11.11
N LEU A 160 3.65 -23.46 10.81
CA LEU A 160 2.70 -23.97 11.78
C LEU A 160 2.62 -25.49 11.74
N GLU A 161 2.55 -26.06 10.53
CA GLU A 161 2.52 -27.48 10.26
C GLU A 161 3.43 -27.82 9.07
N TRP A 162 3.87 -29.06 9.00
CA TRP A 162 4.77 -29.57 7.96
C TRP A 162 4.48 -31.05 7.70
N ASN A 163 5.12 -31.61 6.67
CA ASN A 163 5.00 -33.02 6.35
C ASN A 163 5.29 -33.91 7.58
N PRO A 164 4.34 -34.75 8.04
CA PRO A 164 4.56 -35.62 9.19
C PRO A 164 5.66 -36.67 8.97
N ARG A 165 6.02 -36.96 7.70
CA ARG A 165 7.10 -37.88 7.33
C ARG A 165 8.45 -37.19 7.11
N GLY A 166 8.53 -35.88 7.35
CA GLY A 166 9.74 -35.09 7.12
C GLY A 166 9.92 -33.98 8.15
N ARG A 167 10.52 -32.87 7.73
CA ARG A 167 10.84 -31.71 8.57
C ARG A 167 10.28 -30.43 7.97
N ILE A 168 10.44 -29.33 8.69
CA ILE A 168 10.29 -27.99 8.11
C ILE A 168 11.34 -27.82 7.00
N GLY A 169 10.88 -27.50 5.80
CA GLY A 169 11.71 -27.14 4.65
C GLY A 169 11.01 -26.07 3.83
N MET A 170 11.70 -24.99 3.50
CA MET A 170 11.11 -23.91 2.72
C MET A 170 12.08 -23.31 1.70
N ARG A 171 11.50 -23.00 0.54
CA ARG A 171 11.98 -22.02 -0.43
C ARG A 171 10.85 -21.02 -0.67
N ILE A 172 11.18 -19.75 -0.87
CA ILE A 172 10.24 -18.65 -0.93
C ILE A 172 10.59 -17.67 -2.07
N GLU A 173 9.56 -16.99 -2.56
CA GLU A 173 9.64 -15.80 -3.39
C GLU A 173 8.60 -14.80 -2.88
N VAL A 174 8.85 -13.51 -3.12
CA VAL A 174 7.96 -12.42 -2.74
C VAL A 174 7.82 -11.51 -3.94
N PHE A 175 6.60 -11.15 -4.30
CA PHE A 175 6.33 -10.30 -5.46
C PHE A 175 5.84 -8.93 -5.00
N GLY A 176 6.22 -7.90 -5.72
CA GLY A 176 5.93 -6.54 -5.33
C GLY A 176 6.69 -5.50 -6.12
N CYS A 177 6.82 -4.32 -5.52
CA CYS A 177 7.55 -3.20 -6.10
C CYS A 177 8.02 -2.24 -5.01
N ALA A 178 8.84 -1.25 -5.40
CA ALA A 178 9.28 -0.19 -4.49
C ALA A 178 8.06 0.57 -3.95
N TYR A 179 7.97 0.72 -2.63
CA TYR A 179 6.88 1.45 -2.02
C TYR A 179 7.05 2.94 -2.28
N ARG A 180 6.09 3.53 -2.99
CA ARG A 180 6.02 4.98 -3.18
C ARG A 180 4.96 5.55 -2.25
N SER A 181 5.40 6.33 -1.26
CA SER A 181 4.50 7.21 -0.51
C SER A 181 4.66 8.63 -1.01
N GLU A 182 3.59 9.22 -1.50
CA GLU A 182 3.49 10.66 -1.64
C GLU A 182 3.22 11.24 -0.24
N VAL A 183 4.28 11.68 0.44
CA VAL A 183 4.16 12.41 1.70
C VAL A 183 4.08 13.89 1.36
N VAL A 184 2.91 14.49 1.59
CA VAL A 184 2.74 15.93 1.47
C VAL A 184 2.86 16.55 2.85
N GLY A 185 3.87 17.42 3.01
CA GLY A 185 4.00 18.26 4.20
C GLY A 185 3.07 19.46 4.09
N LEU A 186 2.15 19.60 5.04
CA LEU A 186 1.27 20.76 5.13
C LEU A 186 1.72 21.64 6.29
N ASP A 187 2.31 22.79 5.98
CA ASP A 187 2.86 23.77 6.94
C ASP A 187 1.84 24.86 7.34
N GLY A 188 0.56 24.64 7.01
CA GLY A 188 -0.51 25.61 7.19
C GLY A 188 -0.63 26.64 6.06
N LYS A 189 0.31 26.68 5.11
CA LYS A 189 0.21 27.46 3.86
C LYS A 189 0.03 26.59 2.63
N SER A 190 0.49 25.35 2.71
CA SER A 190 0.38 24.36 1.65
C SER A 190 -1.01 23.73 1.62
N SER A 191 -1.52 23.47 0.41
CA SER A 191 -2.79 22.77 0.18
C SER A 191 -2.64 21.79 -0.99
N LEU A 192 -3.43 20.71 -0.96
CA LEU A 192 -3.55 19.80 -2.10
C LEU A 192 -4.83 20.11 -2.87
N LEU A 193 -4.68 20.42 -4.16
CA LEU A 193 -5.81 20.61 -5.05
C LEU A 193 -6.19 19.27 -5.68
N TYR A 194 -7.32 18.70 -5.25
CA TYR A 194 -7.94 17.57 -5.94
C TYR A 194 -8.94 18.09 -6.98
N ARG A 195 -8.78 17.67 -8.24
CA ARG A 195 -9.68 18.03 -9.34
C ARG A 195 -10.40 16.77 -9.84
N PHE A 196 -11.72 16.79 -9.79
CA PHE A 196 -12.55 15.72 -10.33
C PHE A 196 -12.40 15.63 -11.85
N ASP A 197 -12.25 14.42 -12.39
CA ASP A 197 -12.29 14.20 -13.83
C ASP A 197 -13.75 14.32 -14.33
N GLN A 198 -14.01 15.40 -15.06
CA GLN A 198 -15.35 15.73 -15.55
C GLN A 198 -15.81 14.84 -16.73
N ASN A 199 -14.93 14.01 -17.28
CA ASN A 199 -15.26 13.13 -18.42
C ASN A 199 -15.96 11.83 -18.01
N SER A 200 -16.02 11.53 -16.70
CA SER A 200 -16.76 10.39 -16.16
C SER A 200 -18.22 10.77 -15.97
N LEU A 201 -19.09 10.42 -16.93
CA LEU A 201 -20.54 10.44 -16.73
C LEU A 201 -20.89 9.46 -15.58
N SER A 202 -21.10 10.04 -14.41
CA SER A 202 -21.45 9.44 -13.11
C SER A 202 -20.27 9.01 -12.22
N PRO A 203 -20.26 9.56 -11.01
CA PRO A 203 -20.47 8.70 -9.87
C PRO A 203 -21.76 9.08 -9.15
N VAL A 204 -22.62 8.10 -8.89
CA VAL A 204 -23.80 8.24 -8.01
C VAL A 204 -23.37 8.63 -6.58
N LYS A 205 -22.08 8.46 -6.24
CA LYS A 205 -21.48 8.80 -4.94
C LYS A 205 -19.96 8.90 -5.03
N ASP A 206 -19.40 10.06 -4.65
CA ASP A 206 -17.95 10.21 -4.39
C ASP A 206 -17.65 10.00 -2.90
N ILE A 207 -16.63 9.20 -2.58
CA ILE A 207 -16.19 8.97 -1.20
C ILE A 207 -14.74 9.45 -1.05
N ILE A 208 -14.56 10.52 -0.28
CA ILE A 208 -13.23 10.99 0.14
C ILE A 208 -12.96 10.45 1.55
N SER A 209 -11.94 9.59 1.68
CA SER A 209 -11.51 9.01 2.96
C SER A 209 -10.19 9.64 3.41
N LEU A 210 -10.19 10.28 4.58
CA LEU A 210 -9.00 10.91 5.16
C LEU A 210 -8.62 10.19 6.46
N LYS A 211 -7.39 9.67 6.52
CA LYS A 211 -6.80 9.15 7.77
C LYS A 211 -5.60 10.00 8.13
N PHE A 212 -5.74 10.79 9.19
CA PHE A 212 -4.69 11.71 9.64
C PHE A 212 -4.33 11.47 11.11
N LYS A 213 -3.15 11.96 11.49
CA LYS A 213 -2.70 12.14 12.87
C LYS A 213 -2.11 13.54 12.96
N THR A 214 -2.39 14.26 14.04
CA THR A 214 -1.89 15.62 14.23
C THR A 214 -1.48 15.83 15.68
N MET A 215 -0.45 16.65 15.89
CA MET A 215 -0.09 17.19 17.21
C MET A 215 -0.78 18.52 17.49
N GLN A 216 -1.42 19.11 16.48
CA GLN A 216 -2.16 20.37 16.58
C GLN A 216 -3.61 20.09 16.95
N SER A 217 -4.16 20.85 17.90
CA SER A 217 -5.56 20.77 18.31
C SER A 217 -6.52 21.52 17.38
N ASP A 218 -6.00 22.35 16.49
CA ASP A 218 -6.77 23.24 15.63
C ASP A 218 -6.21 23.23 14.20
N GLY A 219 -7.08 23.27 13.19
CA GLY A 219 -6.67 23.34 11.78
C GLY A 219 -7.73 22.88 10.79
N ILE A 220 -7.62 23.31 9.54
CA ILE A 220 -8.51 22.88 8.44
C ILE A 220 -7.94 21.62 7.80
N LEU A 221 -8.77 20.58 7.67
CA LEU A 221 -8.39 19.28 7.11
C LEU A 221 -8.85 19.13 5.66
N LEU A 222 -10.01 19.68 5.33
CA LEU A 222 -10.54 19.73 3.98
C LEU A 222 -11.34 21.02 3.83
N HIS A 223 -11.13 21.71 2.72
CA HIS A 223 -11.95 22.86 2.34
C HIS A 223 -12.26 22.76 0.86
N ARG A 224 -13.54 22.84 0.53
CA ARG A 224 -14.03 22.89 -0.84
C ARG A 224 -14.85 24.15 -0.99
N GLU A 225 -14.52 24.95 -1.99
CA GLU A 225 -15.31 26.11 -2.43
C GLU A 225 -16.01 25.77 -3.76
N GLY A 226 -17.27 26.16 -3.87
CA GLY A 226 -18.12 26.05 -5.05
C GLY A 226 -18.23 27.38 -5.80
N GLN A 227 -18.80 27.33 -7.00
CA GLN A 227 -18.84 28.48 -7.92
C GLN A 227 -19.67 29.67 -7.40
N ASN A 228 -20.57 29.44 -6.43
CA ASN A 228 -21.50 30.43 -5.87
C ASN A 228 -21.21 30.79 -4.40
N GLY A 229 -19.99 30.56 -3.91
CA GLY A 229 -19.62 30.78 -2.50
C GLY A 229 -20.06 29.65 -1.54
N ASP A 230 -20.72 28.62 -2.08
CA ASP A 230 -20.97 27.35 -1.39
C ASP A 230 -19.64 26.79 -0.90
N HIS A 231 -19.58 26.33 0.34
CA HIS A 231 -18.37 25.66 0.80
C HIS A 231 -18.65 24.53 1.77
N ILE A 232 -17.77 23.55 1.73
CA ILE A 232 -17.73 22.44 2.68
C ILE A 232 -16.36 22.48 3.34
N THR A 233 -16.34 22.60 4.66
CA THR A 233 -15.11 22.63 5.45
C THR A 233 -15.16 21.54 6.50
N LEU A 234 -14.12 20.69 6.53
CA LEU A 234 -13.83 19.80 7.64
C LEU A 234 -12.69 20.43 8.44
N GLU A 235 -12.95 20.82 9.68
CA GLU A 235 -11.96 21.44 10.55
C GLU A 235 -11.85 20.72 11.90
N LEU A 236 -10.66 20.79 12.48
CA LEU A 236 -10.40 20.45 13.86
C LEU A 236 -10.40 21.74 14.67
N ARG A 237 -11.18 21.78 15.76
CA ARG A 237 -11.22 22.89 16.70
C ARG A 237 -11.14 22.35 18.11
N ARG A 238 -10.06 22.69 18.83
CA ARG A 238 -9.75 22.19 20.18
C ARG A 238 -9.88 20.66 20.30
N GLY A 239 -9.36 19.93 19.30
CA GLY A 239 -9.38 18.47 19.25
C GLY A 239 -10.72 17.86 18.84
N ARG A 240 -11.74 18.65 18.50
CA ARG A 240 -13.03 18.16 18.00
C ARG A 240 -13.17 18.38 16.51
N LEU A 241 -13.73 17.40 15.83
CA LEU A 241 -13.91 17.42 14.38
C LEU A 241 -15.28 18.01 14.04
N PHE A 242 -15.28 19.09 13.25
CA PHE A 242 -16.47 19.79 12.78
C PHE A 242 -16.57 19.72 11.26
N LEU A 243 -17.76 19.42 10.77
CA LEU A 243 -18.12 19.56 9.36
C LEU A 243 -19.07 20.74 9.22
N LEU A 244 -18.62 21.75 8.49
CA LEU A 244 -19.37 22.95 8.14
C LEU A 244 -19.79 22.85 6.69
N ILE A 245 -21.10 22.99 6.44
CA ILE A 245 -21.66 23.03 5.09
C ILE A 245 -22.42 24.34 4.95
N ASN A 246 -22.05 25.12 3.95
CA ASN A 246 -22.75 26.32 3.53
C ASN A 246 -23.22 26.14 2.08
N SER A 247 -24.53 26.21 1.88
CA SER A 247 -25.14 26.38 0.56
C SER A 247 -25.33 27.89 0.38
N GLY A 248 -24.57 28.53 -0.50
CA GLY A 248 -24.61 29.96 -0.80
C GLY A 248 -25.99 30.44 -1.27
N GLU A 249 -26.07 31.72 -1.65
CA GLU A 249 -27.33 32.44 -1.89
C GLU A 249 -28.29 31.74 -2.87
N ALA A 250 -29.19 30.92 -2.32
CA ALA A 250 -30.45 30.60 -2.97
C ALA A 250 -31.26 31.90 -3.02
N ARG A 251 -31.29 32.53 -4.20
CA ARG A 251 -32.23 33.63 -4.48
C ARG A 251 -33.65 33.11 -4.28
N LEU A 252 -34.19 33.34 -3.08
CA LEU A 252 -35.57 33.51 -2.65
C LEU A 252 -35.81 32.85 -1.28
N ALA A 253 -35.87 33.72 -0.26
CA ALA A 253 -36.63 33.56 0.97
C ALA A 253 -36.58 32.19 1.69
N SER A 254 -35.44 31.86 2.29
CA SER A 254 -35.39 31.08 3.54
C SER A 254 -34.01 31.22 4.18
N ALA A 255 -33.96 31.18 5.51
CA ALA A 255 -32.80 31.50 6.34
C ALA A 255 -31.49 30.83 5.90
N HIS A 256 -30.38 31.56 6.01
CA HIS A 256 -29.01 31.04 5.88
C HIS A 256 -28.83 29.77 6.72
N THR A 257 -28.79 28.60 6.08
CA THR A 257 -28.57 27.32 6.77
C THR A 257 -27.10 26.96 6.75
N LEU A 258 -26.31 27.60 7.62
CA LEU A 258 -25.01 27.07 8.00
C LEU A 258 -25.25 25.79 8.81
N ILE A 259 -24.92 24.64 8.24
CA ILE A 259 -25.04 23.35 8.93
C ILE A 259 -23.70 23.04 9.58
N ASN A 260 -23.67 23.05 10.91
CA ASN A 260 -22.50 22.68 11.71
C ASN A 260 -22.76 21.32 12.37
N LEU A 261 -22.02 20.30 11.95
CA LEU A 261 -22.11 18.95 12.50
C LEU A 261 -20.82 18.62 13.27
N THR A 262 -20.96 18.23 14.53
CA THR A 262 -19.83 17.66 15.29
C THR A 262 -19.72 16.18 14.93
N LEU A 263 -18.61 15.79 14.29
CA LEU A 263 -18.41 14.41 13.81
C LEU A 263 -17.69 13.53 14.83
N GLY A 264 -16.96 14.11 15.79
CA GLY A 264 -16.25 13.37 16.82
C GLY A 264 -15.26 14.19 17.63
N SER A 265 -14.60 13.53 18.59
CA SER A 265 -13.53 14.08 19.44
C SER A 265 -12.27 13.22 19.28
N LEU A 266 -11.11 13.87 19.20
CA LEU A 266 -9.78 13.23 19.29
C LEU A 266 -9.24 13.20 20.73
N LEU A 267 -9.94 13.87 21.66
CA LEU A 267 -9.76 13.77 23.11
C LEU A 267 -10.59 12.62 23.67
#